data_AF-A0A087TLX6-F1
#
_entry.id   AF-A0A087TLX6-F1
#
_cell.length_a   1.000
_cell.length_b   1.000
_cell.length_c   1.000
_cell.angle_alpha   90.00
_cell.angle_beta   90.00
_cell.angle_gamma   90.00
#
_symmetry.space_group_name_H-M   'P 1'
#
loop_
_entity.id
_entity.type
_entity.pdbx_description
1 polymer ?
#
loop_
_entity_poly.entity_id
_entity_poly.type
_entity_poly.pdbx_seq_one_letter_code
_entity_poly.pdbx_strand_id
1 'polypeptide(L)'
;MTTKMIASQLELHRRATDRIVPVVTAEQLLKQYLFRYQGYVGAALVLGGVDNAGPHIYSIHPHGSSEQVPYTTMGSGCLAAMAVFEKGWKPDLSLEQGQQLIRDAIAGGIFNDLGSGSNIDMCIITKEGRQYIRPYEVANLKGEKQETYRYAP
;
A
#
# COMPACT_ATOMS: atom_id res chain seq x y z
N MET A 1 -12.51 0.90 7.60
CA MET A 1 -12.68 0.98 9.07
C MET A 1 -11.54 0.29 9.82
N THR A 2 -11.10 -0.90 9.38
CA THR A 2 -10.00 -1.69 9.99
C THR A 2 -8.72 -0.89 10.24
N THR A 3 -8.16 -0.23 9.21
CA THR A 3 -6.90 0.53 9.35
C THR A 3 -7.00 1.70 10.33
N LYS A 4 -8.13 2.44 10.34
CA LYS A 4 -8.38 3.53 11.30
C LYS A 4 -8.48 3.04 12.74
N MET A 5 -9.13 1.89 12.95
CA MET A 5 -9.24 1.27 14.28
C MET A 5 -7.87 0.86 14.80
N ILE A 6 -7.05 0.18 13.99
CA ILE A 6 -5.70 -0.21 14.39
C ILE A 6 -4.81 1.02 14.61
N ALA A 7 -4.89 2.03 13.74
CA ALA A 7 -4.14 3.29 13.95
C ALA A 7 -4.47 3.96 15.29
N SER A 8 -5.75 3.94 15.71
CA SER A 8 -6.17 4.44 17.03
C SER A 8 -5.55 3.64 18.18
N GLN A 9 -5.57 2.31 18.09
CA GLN A 9 -4.95 1.43 19.09
C GLN A 9 -3.43 1.63 19.17
N LEU A 10 -2.76 1.79 18.03
CA LEU A 10 -1.32 2.05 17.96
C LEU A 10 -0.98 3.42 18.57
N GLU A 11 -1.79 4.45 18.35
CA GLU A 11 -1.58 5.76 18.98
C GLU A 11 -1.74 5.69 20.50
N LEU A 12 -2.72 4.94 21.02
CA LEU A 12 -2.84 4.69 22.45
C LEU A 12 -1.63 3.91 23.00
N HIS A 13 -1.18 2.88 22.28
CA HIS A 13 0.00 2.10 22.67
C HIS A 13 1.27 2.96 22.68
N ARG A 14 1.46 3.82 21.67
CA ARG A 14 2.57 4.78 21.58
C ARG A 14 2.57 5.73 22.77
N ARG A 15 1.40 6.29 23.13
CA ARG A 15 1.27 7.19 24.29
C ARG A 15 1.49 6.51 25.63
N ALA A 16 1.08 5.25 25.76
CA ALA A 16 1.26 4.49 27.00
C ALA A 16 2.71 4.04 27.20
N THR A 17 3.45 3.78 26.12
CA THR A 17 4.83 3.26 26.18
C THR A 17 5.90 4.32 26.00
N ASP A 18 5.52 5.49 25.46
CA ASP A 18 6.42 6.57 25.03
C ASP A 18 7.55 6.11 24.09
N ARG A 19 7.23 5.12 23.23
CA ARG A 19 8.18 4.50 22.29
C ARG A 19 7.59 4.44 20.89
N ILE A 20 8.47 4.41 19.88
CA ILE A 20 8.07 4.05 18.52
C ILE A 20 7.49 2.64 18.55
N VAL A 21 6.29 2.49 18.01
CA VAL A 21 5.60 1.20 17.99
C VAL A 21 6.19 0.34 16.88
N PRO A 22 6.68 -0.88 17.18
CA PRO A 22 7.19 -1.79 16.16
C PRO A 22 6.13 -2.14 15.10
N VAL A 23 6.55 -2.32 13.85
CA VAL A 23 5.65 -2.66 12.75
C VAL A 23 4.97 -4.01 12.99
N VAL A 24 5.67 -4.95 13.61
CA VAL A 24 5.12 -6.25 14.03
C VAL A 24 3.93 -6.12 14.99
N THR A 25 3.86 -5.06 15.81
CA THR A 25 2.70 -4.82 16.67
C THR A 25 1.46 -4.47 15.83
N ALA A 26 1.61 -3.66 14.79
CA ALA A 26 0.53 -3.35 13.86
C ALA A 26 0.07 -4.59 13.08
N GLU A 27 1.02 -5.41 12.61
CA GLU A 27 0.77 -6.70 11.96
C GLU A 27 -0.03 -7.65 12.86
N GLN A 28 0.40 -7.81 14.11
CA GLN A 28 -0.22 -8.74 15.05
C GLN A 28 -1.66 -8.33 15.37
N LEU A 29 -1.91 -7.05 15.59
CA LEU A 29 -3.26 -6.53 15.84
C LEU A 29 -4.17 -6.70 14.62
N LEU A 30 -3.65 -6.44 13.41
CA LEU A 30 -4.39 -6.65 12.17
C LEU A 30 -4.76 -8.12 11.97
N LYS A 31 -3.78 -9.02 12.05
CA LYS A 31 -4.03 -10.44 11.77
C LYS A 31 -4.95 -11.09 12.78
N GLN A 32 -4.82 -10.77 14.08
CA GLN A 32 -5.72 -11.28 15.11
C GLN A 32 -7.14 -10.77 14.91
N TYR A 33 -7.30 -9.49 14.58
CA TYR A 33 -8.60 -8.93 14.27
C TYR A 33 -9.23 -9.64 13.06
N LEU A 34 -8.50 -9.76 11.95
CA LEU A 34 -9.01 -10.38 10.72
C LEU A 34 -9.32 -11.88 10.92
N PHE A 35 -8.45 -12.61 11.61
CA PHE A 35 -8.66 -14.02 11.96
C PHE A 35 -9.93 -14.19 12.79
N ARG A 36 -10.18 -13.32 13.78
CA ARG A 36 -11.41 -13.38 14.60
C ARG A 36 -12.68 -13.28 13.76
N TYR A 37 -12.65 -12.53 12.65
CA TYR A 37 -13.79 -12.40 11.74
C TYR A 37 -13.75 -13.40 10.58
N GLN A 38 -12.83 -14.37 10.56
CA GLN A 38 -12.82 -15.51 9.63
C GLN A 38 -13.07 -15.11 8.16
N GLY A 39 -12.48 -14.00 7.70
CA GLY A 39 -12.63 -13.51 6.31
C GLY A 39 -13.85 -12.63 6.02
N TYR A 40 -14.82 -12.50 6.95
CA TYR A 40 -15.98 -11.60 6.76
C TYR A 40 -15.56 -10.12 6.70
N VAL A 41 -14.43 -9.77 7.30
CA VAL A 41 -13.75 -8.49 7.04
C VAL A 41 -12.82 -8.69 5.85
N GLY A 42 -13.30 -8.38 4.64
CA GLY A 42 -12.57 -8.50 3.38
C GLY A 42 -11.45 -7.47 3.18
N ALA A 43 -10.51 -7.36 4.13
CA ALA A 43 -9.37 -6.47 4.04
C ALA A 43 -8.11 -7.25 3.64
N ALA A 44 -7.63 -7.02 2.42
CA ALA A 44 -6.30 -7.42 1.96
C ALA A 44 -5.38 -6.20 2.06
N LEU A 45 -4.31 -6.30 2.85
CA LEU A 45 -3.48 -5.16 3.25
C LEU A 45 -2.00 -5.42 2.97
N VAL A 46 -1.35 -4.43 2.37
CA VAL A 46 0.11 -4.30 2.38
C VAL A 46 0.47 -3.33 3.50
N LEU A 47 1.23 -3.81 4.49
CA LEU A 47 1.68 -3.02 5.63
C LEU A 47 3.19 -2.79 5.49
N GLY A 48 3.60 -1.52 5.38
CA GLY A 48 5.01 -1.12 5.34
C GLY A 48 5.33 -0.13 6.45
N GLY A 49 6.54 -0.21 7.01
CA GLY A 49 7.02 0.74 8.00
C GLY A 49 8.49 0.58 8.31
N VAL A 50 9.04 1.55 9.05
CA VAL A 50 10.41 1.52 9.56
C VAL A 50 10.33 1.67 11.08
N ASP A 51 10.94 0.75 11.80
CA ASP A 51 11.07 0.81 13.26
C ASP A 51 12.54 0.65 13.70
N ASN A 52 12.76 0.41 15.00
CA ASN A 52 14.11 0.26 15.57
C ASN A 52 14.88 -0.95 15.02
N ALA A 53 14.19 -1.98 14.51
CA ALA A 53 14.79 -3.15 13.89
C ALA A 53 15.04 -2.95 12.37
N GLY A 54 14.47 -1.92 11.77
CA GLY A 54 14.69 -1.53 10.39
C GLY A 54 13.40 -1.45 9.56
N PRO A 55 13.52 -1.54 8.22
CA PRO A 55 12.36 -1.55 7.33
C PRO A 55 11.68 -2.92 7.31
N HIS A 56 10.35 -2.91 7.32
CA HIS A 56 9.51 -4.11 7.28
C HIS A 56 8.38 -3.94 6.28
N ILE A 57 8.11 -5.00 5.51
CA ILE A 57 6.96 -5.11 4.63
C ILE A 57 6.24 -6.42 4.96
N TYR A 58 4.93 -6.32 5.17
CA TYR A 58 4.03 -7.44 5.41
C TYR A 58 2.89 -7.46 4.40
N SER A 59 2.55 -8.67 3.97
CA SER A 59 1.30 -8.96 3.28
C SER A 59 0.34 -9.57 4.30
N ILE A 60 -0.90 -9.08 4.38
CA ILE A 60 -1.91 -9.53 5.36
C ILE A 60 -3.23 -9.79 4.63
N HIS A 61 -3.74 -11.01 4.75
CA HIS A 61 -4.94 -11.46 4.04
C HIS A 61 -6.20 -11.44 4.93
N PRO A 62 -7.42 -11.41 4.34
CA PRO A 62 -8.68 -11.31 5.08
C PRO A 62 -8.92 -12.38 6.14
N HIS A 63 -8.37 -13.58 5.97
CA HIS A 63 -8.50 -14.68 6.92
C HIS A 63 -7.50 -14.61 8.09
N GLY A 64 -6.66 -13.57 8.13
CA GLY A 64 -5.67 -13.35 9.19
C GLY A 64 -4.34 -14.07 8.99
N SER A 65 -4.07 -14.62 7.80
CA SER A 65 -2.71 -15.02 7.43
C SER A 65 -1.87 -13.79 7.10
N SER A 66 -0.58 -13.86 7.40
CA SER A 66 0.38 -12.81 7.12
C SER A 66 1.76 -13.38 6.80
N GLU A 67 2.51 -12.64 6.01
CA GLU A 67 3.88 -12.99 5.61
C GLU A 67 4.76 -11.73 5.62
N GLN A 68 6.02 -11.88 6.02
CA GLN A 68 7.03 -10.83 5.92
C GLN A 68 7.88 -11.11 4.68
N VAL A 69 7.92 -10.16 3.76
CA VAL A 69 8.53 -10.34 2.44
C VAL A 69 9.23 -9.06 1.99
N PRO A 70 10.25 -9.13 1.12
CA PRO A 70 10.95 -7.93 0.63
C PRO A 70 10.10 -7.06 -0.31
N TYR A 71 9.10 -7.65 -0.97
CA TYR A 71 8.12 -6.98 -1.82
C TYR A 71 6.85 -7.83 -1.87
N THR A 72 5.70 -7.20 -2.12
CA THR A 72 4.41 -7.89 -2.28
C THR A 72 3.44 -7.05 -3.07
N THR A 73 2.43 -7.69 -3.66
CA THR A 73 1.35 -7.04 -4.41
C THR A 73 0.00 -7.60 -3.98
N MET A 74 -1.04 -6.77 -3.98
CA MET A 74 -2.41 -7.17 -3.66
C MET A 74 -3.42 -6.45 -4.56
N GLY A 75 -4.68 -6.90 -4.53
CA GLY A 75 -5.75 -6.39 -5.39
C GLY A 75 -5.87 -7.15 -6.70
N SER A 76 -6.75 -6.70 -7.61
CA SER A 76 -7.01 -7.35 -8.90
C SER A 76 -5.83 -7.27 -9.87
N GLY A 77 -5.07 -6.17 -9.84
CA GLY A 77 -3.87 -5.97 -10.66
C GLY A 77 -2.58 -6.59 -10.10
N CYS A 78 -2.68 -7.44 -9.06
CA CYS A 78 -1.52 -7.92 -8.32
C CYS A 78 -0.52 -8.71 -9.18
N LEU A 79 -1.00 -9.52 -10.14
CA LEU A 79 -0.13 -10.34 -10.99
C LEU A 79 0.65 -9.48 -12.00
N ALA A 80 0.03 -8.43 -12.55
CA ALA A 80 0.71 -7.50 -13.44
C ALA A 80 1.81 -6.73 -12.71
N ALA A 81 1.52 -6.25 -11.50
CA ALA A 81 2.51 -5.61 -10.64
C ALA A 81 3.62 -6.58 -10.20
N MET A 82 3.27 -7.84 -9.89
CA MET A 82 4.23 -8.85 -9.46
C MET A 82 5.22 -9.19 -10.58
N ALA A 83 4.76 -9.30 -11.83
CA ALA A 83 5.64 -9.52 -12.97
C ALA A 83 6.73 -8.44 -13.12
N VAL A 84 6.41 -7.19 -12.75
CA VAL A 84 7.39 -6.09 -12.75
C VAL A 84 8.39 -6.25 -11.59
N PHE A 85 7.93 -6.60 -10.39
CA PHE A 85 8.83 -6.87 -9.26
C PHE A 85 9.76 -8.05 -9.53
N GLU A 86 9.24 -9.19 -9.98
CA GLU A 86 10.06 -10.37 -10.30
C GLU A 86 11.13 -10.09 -11.36
N LYS A 87 10.86 -9.14 -12.27
CA LYS A 87 11.83 -8.71 -13.29
C LYS A 87 12.87 -7.73 -12.75
N GLY A 88 12.47 -6.79 -11.90
CA GLY A 88 13.24 -5.58 -11.60
C GLY A 88 13.75 -5.45 -10.16
N TRP A 89 13.18 -6.20 -9.22
CA TRP A 89 13.57 -6.11 -7.82
C TRP A 89 14.95 -6.71 -7.58
N LYS A 90 15.70 -6.06 -6.71
CA LYS A 90 16.97 -6.54 -6.17
C LYS A 90 17.12 -5.99 -4.75
N PRO A 91 17.90 -6.65 -3.88
CA PRO A 91 18.28 -6.06 -2.61
C PRO A 91 19.01 -4.73 -2.82
N ASP A 92 18.92 -3.84 -1.83
CA ASP A 92 19.67 -2.59 -1.75
C ASP A 92 19.47 -1.62 -2.94
N LEU A 93 18.24 -1.55 -3.46
CA LEU A 93 17.85 -0.51 -4.42
C LEU A 93 18.05 0.88 -3.82
N SER A 94 18.60 1.80 -4.62
CA SER A 94 18.55 3.23 -4.29
C SER A 94 17.09 3.70 -4.20
N LEU A 95 16.86 4.81 -3.49
CA LEU A 95 15.53 5.37 -3.34
C LEU A 95 14.89 5.67 -4.70
N GLU A 96 15.64 6.24 -5.65
CA GLU A 96 15.18 6.57 -7.00
C GLU A 96 14.81 5.30 -7.79
N GLN A 97 15.65 4.26 -7.71
CA GLN A 97 15.36 2.98 -8.37
C GLN A 97 14.12 2.30 -7.75
N GLY A 98 13.95 2.37 -6.42
CA GLY A 98 12.78 1.86 -5.72
C GLY A 98 11.50 2.60 -6.14
N GLN A 99 11.54 3.93 -6.19
CA GLN A 99 10.40 4.75 -6.65
C GLN A 99 10.02 4.39 -8.09
N GLN A 100 11.00 4.28 -8.99
CA GLN A 100 10.76 3.93 -10.38
C GLN A 100 10.18 2.50 -10.53
N LEU A 101 10.70 1.53 -9.78
CA LEU A 101 10.18 0.15 -9.78
C LEU A 101 8.73 0.08 -9.28
N ILE A 102 8.41 0.80 -8.20
CA ILE A 102 7.04 0.88 -7.67
C ILE A 102 6.12 1.56 -8.68
N ARG A 103 6.55 2.65 -9.31
CA ARG A 103 5.78 3.31 -10.37
C ARG A 103 5.46 2.35 -11.50
N ASP A 104 6.46 1.62 -12.01
CA ASP A 104 6.26 0.68 -13.10
C ASP A 104 5.35 -0.49 -12.70
N ALA A 105 5.45 -0.98 -11.46
CA ALA A 105 4.59 -2.05 -10.96
C ALA A 105 3.12 -1.62 -10.89
N ILE A 106 2.84 -0.43 -10.35
CA ILE A 106 1.47 0.10 -10.28
C ILE A 106 0.95 0.45 -11.68
N ALA A 107 1.78 1.02 -12.56
CA ALA A 107 1.42 1.25 -13.96
C ALA A 107 1.08 -0.06 -14.68
N GLY A 108 1.85 -1.13 -14.43
CA GLY A 108 1.55 -2.48 -14.90
C GLY A 108 0.15 -2.94 -14.51
N GLY A 109 -0.26 -2.70 -13.27
CA GLY A 109 -1.65 -2.92 -12.83
C GLY A 109 -2.66 -2.03 -13.58
N ILE A 110 -2.45 -0.72 -13.58
CA ILE A 110 -3.34 0.28 -14.22
C ILE A 110 -3.65 -0.06 -15.68
N PHE A 111 -2.66 -0.47 -16.47
CA PHE A 111 -2.84 -0.68 -17.90
C PHE A 111 -3.23 -2.11 -18.30
N ASN A 112 -3.14 -3.08 -17.37
CA ASN A 112 -3.42 -4.49 -17.68
C ASN A 112 -4.57 -5.11 -16.85
N ASP A 113 -5.10 -4.39 -15.85
CA ASP A 113 -6.25 -4.82 -15.04
C ASP A 113 -7.40 -3.81 -15.11
N LEU A 114 -8.59 -4.26 -15.49
CA LEU A 114 -9.80 -3.43 -15.58
C LEU A 114 -10.27 -2.89 -14.22
N GLY A 115 -9.89 -3.54 -13.11
CA GLY A 115 -10.18 -3.07 -11.76
C GLY A 115 -9.24 -1.96 -11.27
N SER A 116 -8.18 -1.66 -12.03
CA SER A 116 -7.13 -0.71 -11.68
C SER A 116 -7.12 0.49 -12.63
N GLY A 117 -6.75 1.69 -12.14
CA GLY A 117 -6.68 2.87 -13.02
C GLY A 117 -6.41 4.20 -12.32
N SER A 118 -6.46 5.29 -13.09
CA SER A 118 -6.31 6.69 -12.67
C SER A 118 -4.85 7.14 -12.41
N ASN A 119 -4.45 7.24 -11.14
CA ASN A 119 -3.18 7.85 -10.74
C ASN A 119 -2.35 6.86 -9.93
N ILE A 120 -1.05 7.11 -9.87
CA ILE A 120 -0.11 6.39 -9.02
C ILE A 120 0.16 7.28 -7.81
N ASP A 121 -0.11 6.75 -6.61
CA ASP A 121 0.19 7.39 -5.33
C ASP A 121 1.35 6.65 -4.67
N MET A 122 2.21 7.37 -3.94
CA MET A 122 3.38 6.80 -3.28
C MET A 122 3.52 7.29 -1.85
N CYS A 123 3.97 6.39 -0.96
CA CYS A 123 4.33 6.71 0.41
C CYS A 123 5.75 6.22 0.67
N ILE A 124 6.69 7.15 0.83
CA ILE A 124 8.09 6.86 1.14
C ILE A 124 8.25 6.93 2.66
N ILE A 125 8.80 5.89 3.27
CA ILE A 125 9.03 5.81 4.71
C ILE A 125 10.51 5.49 4.93
N THR A 126 11.22 6.38 5.62
CA THR A 126 12.62 6.23 6.00
C THR A 126 12.76 6.39 7.52
N LYS A 127 13.98 6.32 8.05
CA LYS A 127 14.23 6.55 9.48
C LYS A 127 13.97 8.01 9.88
N GLU A 128 14.15 8.93 8.95
CA GLU A 128 13.99 10.38 9.14
C GLU A 128 12.52 10.80 9.13
N GLY A 129 11.65 10.02 8.48
CA GLY A 129 10.23 10.31 8.48
C GLY A 129 9.47 9.64 7.34
N ARG A 130 8.34 10.24 6.98
CA ARG A 130 7.48 9.76 5.89
C ARG A 130 7.09 10.89 4.95
N GLN A 131 6.99 10.59 3.67
CA GLN A 131 6.51 11.49 2.63
C GLN A 131 5.36 10.83 1.87
N TYR A 132 4.22 11.51 1.82
CA TYR A 132 3.09 11.13 0.98
C TYR A 132 3.13 11.93 -0.31
N ILE A 133 3.17 11.25 -1.45
CA ILE A 133 3.16 11.85 -2.79
C ILE A 133 1.88 11.42 -3.49
N ARG A 134 0.95 12.34 -3.66
CA ARG A 134 -0.40 12.08 -4.16
C ARG A 134 -0.90 13.23 -5.05
N PRO A 135 -0.93 13.07 -6.39
CA PRO A 135 -0.39 11.93 -7.14
C PRO A 135 1.14 11.99 -7.26
N TYR A 136 1.79 10.83 -7.35
CA TYR A 136 3.16 10.71 -7.86
C TYR A 136 3.16 10.85 -9.39
N GLU A 137 2.24 10.16 -10.06
CA GLU A 137 2.06 10.23 -11.52
C GLU A 137 0.58 10.19 -11.89
N VAL A 138 0.19 10.99 -12.88
CA VAL A 138 -1.14 10.92 -13.50
C VAL A 138 -1.02 10.05 -14.75
N ALA A 139 -1.35 8.77 -14.62
CA ALA A 139 -1.18 7.79 -15.69
C ALA A 139 -2.25 7.92 -16.79
N ASN A 140 -3.46 8.35 -16.43
CA ASN A 140 -4.56 8.56 -17.36
C ASN A 140 -5.08 10.00 -17.28
N LEU A 141 -5.15 10.67 -18.43
CA LEU A 141 -5.80 11.98 -18.55
C LEU A 141 -7.27 11.80 -18.91
N LYS A 142 -8.12 12.65 -18.33
CA LYS A 142 -9.52 12.72 -18.73
C LYS A 142 -9.60 13.25 -20.17
N GLY A 143 -10.32 12.53 -21.03
CA GLY A 143 -10.58 12.99 -22.39
C GLY A 143 -11.30 14.34 -22.42
N GLU A 144 -10.94 15.17 -23.39
CA GLU A 144 -11.56 16.48 -23.59
C GLU A 144 -12.96 16.32 -24.20
N LYS A 145 -13.94 17.01 -23.61
CA LYS A 145 -15.29 17.09 -24.18
C LYS A 145 -15.28 18.03 -25.37
N GLN A 146 -15.73 17.53 -26.52
CA GLN A 146 -15.83 18.33 -27.75
C GLN A 146 -17.09 19.22 -27.77
N GLU A 147 -18.15 18.84 -27.05
CA GLU A 147 -19.42 19.56 -27.04
C GLU A 147 -20.03 19.71 -25.64
N THR A 148 -20.98 20.64 -25.52
CA THR A 148 -21.71 20.93 -24.28
C THR A 148 -23.16 20.46 -24.38
N TYR A 149 -23.55 19.50 -23.55
CA TYR A 149 -24.93 18.99 -23.44
C TYR A 149 -25.79 19.77 -22.43
N ARG A 150 -25.55 21.07 -22.28
CA ARG A 150 -26.37 21.93 -21.39
C ARG A 150 -27.55 22.46 -22.18
N TYR A 151 -28.76 22.32 -21.63
CA TYR A 151 -29.97 22.90 -22.20
C TYR A 151 -30.15 24.34 -21.71
N ALA A 152 -30.84 25.15 -22.51
CA ALA A 152 -31.25 26.49 -22.09
C ALA A 152 -32.22 26.42 -20.90
N PRO A 153 -32.28 27.47 -20.04
CA PRO A 153 -33.20 27.54 -18.91
C PRO A 153 -34.66 27.38 -19.32
#